data_AF-A0A225V833-F1
#
_entry.id   AF-A0A225V833-F1
#
_cell.length_a   1.000
_cell.length_b   1.000
_cell.length_c   1.000
_cell.angle_alpha   90.00
_cell.angle_beta   90.00
_cell.angle_gamma   90.00
#
_symmetry.space_group_name_H-M   'P 1'
#
loop_
_entity.id
_entity.type
_entity.pdbx_description
1 polymer ?
#
loop_
_entity_poly.entity_id
_entity_poly.type
_entity_poly.pdbx_seq_one_letter_code
_entity_poly.pdbx_strand_id
1 'polypeptide(L)'
;LDFKAASARSYLLASFIGHYACCAADTWASELGVLSKSEPRLITTLRRVPPGTNGGVSVLGLAMSALGGAFIGALYYAASLPSGTAQLQVVTLGLLTGLFGSVLDSVLGATVQATYFDRSSRKICDESEPQADVEHICGVDLLSNEQVNVVSVLVTTAISGTVATYLFP
;
A
#
# COMPACT_ATOMS: atom_id res chain seq x y z
N LEU A 1 12.26 19.72 -0.70
CA LEU A 1 10.94 20.30 -1.02
C LEU A 1 10.93 21.73 -0.50
N ASP A 2 10.56 22.68 -1.34
CA ASP A 2 10.49 24.11 -0.99
C ASP A 2 9.16 24.68 -1.48
N PHE A 3 8.16 24.68 -0.60
CA PHE A 3 6.82 25.16 -0.92
C PHE A 3 6.74 26.69 -0.94
N LYS A 4 7.73 27.42 -0.40
CA LYS A 4 7.79 28.88 -0.44
C LYS A 4 8.31 29.38 -1.78
N ALA A 5 9.40 28.79 -2.27
CA ALA A 5 10.02 29.21 -3.53
C ALA A 5 9.37 28.57 -4.76
N ALA A 6 8.89 27.32 -4.65
CA ALA A 6 8.38 26.57 -5.80
C ALA A 6 7.29 25.57 -5.39
N SER A 7 6.12 26.07 -4.99
CA SER A 7 4.98 25.28 -4.50
C SER A 7 4.55 24.18 -5.46
N ALA A 8 4.30 24.49 -6.73
CA ALA A 8 3.85 23.52 -7.72
C ALA A 8 4.86 22.39 -7.95
N ARG A 9 6.16 22.74 -8.08
CA ARG A 9 7.24 21.75 -8.23
C ARG A 9 7.33 20.86 -6.99
N SER A 10 7.26 21.44 -5.79
CA SER A 10 7.35 20.69 -4.54
C SER A 10 6.14 19.77 -4.34
N TYR A 11 4.94 20.21 -4.72
CA TYR A 11 3.74 19.39 -4.73
C TYR A 11 3.90 18.17 -5.64
N LEU A 12 4.38 18.38 -6.88
CA LEU A 12 4.60 17.28 -7.83
C LEU A 12 5.68 16.30 -7.35
N LEU A 13 6.79 16.80 -6.80
CA LEU A 13 7.84 15.95 -6.24
C LEU A 13 7.36 15.16 -5.03
N ALA A 14 6.58 15.77 -4.13
CA ALA A 14 5.97 15.06 -3.01
C ALA A 14 4.97 14.00 -3.48
N SER A 15 4.16 14.32 -4.50
CA SER A 15 3.24 13.37 -5.13
C SER A 15 4.00 12.17 -5.73
N PHE A 16 5.12 12.43 -6.40
CA PHE A 16 6.01 11.39 -6.94
C PHE A 16 6.60 10.49 -5.84
N ILE A 17 7.06 11.08 -4.73
CA ILE A 17 7.55 10.29 -3.57
C ILE A 17 6.43 9.39 -3.05
N GLY A 18 5.23 9.94 -2.84
CA GLY A 18 4.07 9.18 -2.34
C GLY A 18 3.63 8.06 -3.29
N HIS A 19 3.67 8.31 -4.60
CA HIS A 19 3.38 7.31 -5.63
C HIS A 19 4.27 6.07 -5.47
N TYR A 20 5.60 6.27 -5.52
CA TYR A 20 6.54 5.16 -5.41
C TYR A 20 6.56 4.56 -4.00
N ALA A 21 6.33 5.37 -2.96
CA ALA A 21 6.20 4.88 -1.60
C ALA A 21 5.01 3.93 -1.44
N CYS A 22 3.86 4.23 -2.05
CA CYS A 22 2.70 3.33 -2.11
C CYS A 22 3.08 2.00 -2.77
N CYS A 23 3.59 2.06 -4.01
CA CYS A 23 3.94 0.85 -4.77
C CYS A 23 4.97 -0.03 -4.04
N ALA A 24 6.00 0.60 -3.44
CA ALA A 24 7.02 -0.12 -2.68
C ALA A 24 6.44 -0.72 -1.39
N ALA A 25 5.59 0.03 -0.69
CA ALA A 25 4.92 -0.44 0.51
C ALA A 25 4.03 -1.67 0.22
N ASP A 26 3.23 -1.63 -0.84
CA ASP A 26 2.36 -2.74 -1.23
C ASP A 26 3.15 -3.98 -1.61
N THR A 27 4.18 -3.81 -2.43
CA THR A 27 5.06 -4.92 -2.83
C THR A 27 5.76 -5.55 -1.62
N TRP A 28 6.27 -4.74 -0.69
CA TRP A 28 6.95 -5.27 0.49
C TRP A 28 5.95 -5.92 1.45
N ALA A 29 4.74 -5.37 1.58
CA ALA A 29 3.69 -5.96 2.39
C ALA A 29 3.24 -7.32 1.88
N SER A 30 3.04 -7.49 0.57
CA SER A 30 2.62 -8.76 -0.02
C SER A 30 3.73 -9.82 0.00
N GLU A 31 4.95 -9.46 -0.42
CA GLU A 31 6.06 -10.40 -0.57
C GLU A 31 6.74 -10.75 0.75
N LEU A 32 6.89 -9.79 1.66
CA LEU A 32 7.54 -10.01 2.96
C LEU A 32 6.52 -10.24 4.09
N GLY A 33 5.30 -9.71 3.96
CA GLY A 33 4.25 -9.92 4.96
C GLY A 33 3.69 -11.34 4.96
N VAL A 34 3.80 -12.09 3.86
CA VAL A 34 3.44 -13.53 3.81
C VAL A 34 4.33 -14.39 4.72
N LEU A 35 5.53 -13.91 5.06
CA LEU A 35 6.44 -14.56 6.00
C LEU A 35 5.98 -14.43 7.46
N SER A 36 4.88 -13.71 7.71
CA SER A 36 4.32 -13.54 9.04
C SER A 36 3.88 -14.89 9.62
N LYS A 37 4.34 -15.18 10.84
CA LYS A 37 3.94 -16.39 11.59
C LYS A 37 2.49 -16.34 12.05
N SER A 38 1.90 -15.15 12.13
CA SER A 38 0.50 -14.95 12.51
C SER A 38 -0.38 -14.91 11.27
N GLU A 39 -1.50 -15.63 11.31
CA GLU A 39 -2.53 -15.54 10.28
C GLU A 39 -2.95 -14.06 10.06
N PRO A 40 -3.03 -13.61 8.80
CA PRO A 40 -3.50 -12.26 8.49
C PRO A 40 -4.95 -12.09 8.94
N ARG A 41 -5.34 -10.84 9.16
CA ARG A 41 -6.69 -10.45 9.53
C ARG A 41 -7.29 -9.58 8.46
N LEU A 42 -8.53 -9.82 8.09
CA LEU A 42 -9.23 -8.97 7.15
C LEU A 42 -9.38 -7.56 7.73
N ILE A 43 -8.97 -6.53 6.99
CA ILE A 43 -8.92 -5.16 7.52
C ILE A 43 -10.29 -4.60 7.95
N THR A 44 -11.37 -5.07 7.33
CA THR A 44 -12.74 -4.59 7.60
C THR A 44 -13.38 -5.25 8.82
N THR A 45 -13.14 -6.55 9.04
CA THR A 45 -13.82 -7.34 10.09
C THR A 45 -12.89 -7.80 11.21
N LEU A 46 -11.58 -7.67 11.02
CA LEU A 46 -10.50 -8.17 11.89
C LEU A 46 -10.54 -9.69 12.15
N ARG A 47 -11.32 -10.44 11.37
CA ARG A 47 -11.36 -11.90 11.40
C ARG A 47 -10.09 -12.45 10.76
N ARG A 48 -9.62 -13.60 11.26
CA ARG A 48 -8.48 -14.28 10.65
C ARG A 48 -8.88 -14.86 9.31
N VAL A 49 -8.00 -14.71 8.32
CA VAL A 49 -8.21 -15.19 6.97
C VAL A 49 -6.96 -15.94 6.48
N PRO A 50 -7.10 -16.86 5.52
CA PRO A 50 -5.96 -17.52 4.91
C PRO A 50 -4.95 -16.52 4.31
N PRO A 51 -3.64 -16.82 4.35
CA PRO A 51 -2.63 -16.03 3.65
C PRO A 51 -2.95 -15.85 2.17
N GLY A 52 -2.77 -14.62 1.66
CA GLY A 52 -3.08 -14.24 0.28
C GLY A 52 -4.50 -13.69 0.06
N THR A 53 -5.33 -13.60 1.10
CA THR A 53 -6.70 -13.05 0.99
C THR A 53 -6.64 -11.56 0.67
N ASN A 54 -7.42 -11.09 -0.32
CA ASN A 54 -7.47 -9.67 -0.65
C ASN A 54 -7.95 -8.86 0.57
N GLY A 55 -7.19 -7.83 0.92
CA GLY A 55 -7.43 -7.03 2.13
C GLY A 55 -7.07 -7.70 3.46
N GLY A 56 -6.36 -8.82 3.42
CA GLY A 56 -5.74 -9.45 4.59
C GLY A 56 -4.48 -8.69 5.02
N VAL A 57 -4.48 -8.16 6.24
CA VAL A 57 -3.33 -7.43 6.80
C VAL A 57 -2.69 -8.19 7.96
N SER A 58 -1.36 -8.10 8.06
CA SER A 58 -0.58 -8.64 9.16
C SER A 58 0.29 -7.56 9.79
N VAL A 59 0.68 -7.72 11.05
CA VAL A 59 1.56 -6.74 11.73
C VAL A 59 2.90 -6.62 11.01
N LEU A 60 3.45 -7.75 10.55
CA LEU A 60 4.68 -7.76 9.75
C LEU A 60 4.45 -7.05 8.41
N GLY A 61 3.35 -7.31 7.72
CA GLY A 61 2.98 -6.65 6.46
C GLY A 61 2.94 -5.13 6.62
N LEU A 62 2.24 -4.62 7.62
CA LEU A 62 2.16 -3.17 7.90
C LEU A 62 3.52 -2.56 8.25
N ALA A 63 4.37 -3.29 8.99
CA ALA A 63 5.73 -2.85 9.26
C ALA A 63 6.56 -2.77 7.97
N MET A 64 6.41 -3.75 7.08
CA MET A 64 7.06 -3.77 5.77
C MET A 64 6.52 -2.68 4.85
N SER A 65 5.22 -2.35 4.89
CA SER A 65 4.65 -1.19 4.20
C SER A 65 5.32 0.11 4.65
N ALA A 66 5.44 0.32 5.96
CA ALA A 66 6.08 1.51 6.52
C ALA A 66 7.57 1.59 6.14
N LEU A 67 8.28 0.46 6.17
CA LEU A 67 9.69 0.38 5.78
C LEU A 67 9.88 0.60 4.27
N GLY A 68 9.02 0.05 3.41
CA GLY A 68 9.06 0.27 1.97
C GLY A 68 8.83 1.74 1.61
N GLY A 69 7.84 2.37 2.23
CA GLY A 69 7.61 3.81 2.08
C GLY A 69 8.78 4.66 2.60
N ALA A 70 9.31 4.35 3.78
CA ALA A 70 10.47 5.02 4.34
C ALA A 70 11.72 4.85 3.46
N PHE A 71 11.90 3.68 2.84
CA PHE A 71 13.01 3.40 1.93
C PHE A 71 12.97 4.32 0.70
N ILE A 72 11.81 4.52 0.07
CA ILE A 72 11.65 5.47 -1.03
C ILE A 72 11.98 6.90 -0.58
N GLY A 73 11.51 7.32 0.59
CA GLY A 73 11.88 8.61 1.16
C GLY A 73 13.39 8.73 1.41
N ALA A 74 14.04 7.67 1.91
CA ALA A 74 15.48 7.65 2.17
C ALA A 74 16.30 7.73 0.86
N LEU A 75 15.85 7.08 -0.21
CA LEU A 75 16.45 7.21 -1.54
C LEU A 75 16.37 8.65 -2.05
N TYR A 76 15.19 9.28 -1.92
CA TYR A 76 15.02 10.68 -2.31
C TYR A 76 15.91 11.62 -1.46
N TYR A 77 16.00 11.37 -0.15
CA TYR A 77 16.89 12.10 0.75
C TYR A 77 18.36 11.99 0.29
N ALA A 78 18.83 10.77 0.04
CA ALA A 78 20.20 10.50 -0.40
C ALA A 78 20.50 11.17 -1.76
N ALA A 79 19.57 11.08 -2.71
CA ALA A 79 19.68 11.74 -4.00
C ALA A 79 19.73 13.28 -3.90
N SER A 80 19.17 13.85 -2.82
CA SER A 80 19.16 15.29 -2.56
C SER A 80 20.40 15.82 -1.82
N LEU A 81 21.26 14.94 -1.29
CA LEU A 81 22.47 15.32 -0.53
C LEU A 81 23.44 16.18 -1.36
N PRO A 82 23.78 15.85 -2.62
CA PRO A 82 24.73 16.63 -3.41
C PRO A 82 24.26 18.07 -3.68
N SER A 83 22.94 18.27 -3.73
CA SER A 83 22.33 19.58 -3.95
C SER A 83 22.19 20.42 -2.68
N GLY A 84 22.49 19.86 -1.49
CA GLY A 84 22.32 20.54 -0.21
C GLY A 84 20.86 20.76 0.20
N THR A 85 19.90 20.18 -0.53
CA THR A 85 18.45 20.34 -0.29
C THR A 85 17.81 19.13 0.39
N ALA A 86 18.64 18.25 0.96
CA ALA A 86 18.18 17.05 1.65
C ALA A 86 17.40 17.42 2.93
N GLN A 87 16.21 16.84 3.08
CA GLN A 87 15.31 17.12 4.20
C GLN A 87 14.81 15.79 4.76
N LEU A 88 15.11 15.49 6.02
CA LEU A 88 14.79 14.20 6.64
C LEU A 88 13.28 13.93 6.66
N GLN A 89 12.46 14.99 6.67
CA GLN A 89 11.00 14.92 6.62
C GLN A 89 10.48 14.14 5.39
N VAL A 90 11.27 14.01 4.31
CA VAL A 90 10.86 13.22 3.12
C VAL A 90 10.80 11.72 3.42
N VAL A 91 11.58 11.25 4.40
CA VAL A 91 11.50 9.87 4.92
C VAL A 91 10.19 9.67 5.66
N THR A 92 9.80 10.63 6.51
CA THR A 92 8.51 10.61 7.20
C THR A 92 7.35 10.68 6.22
N LEU A 93 7.44 11.53 5.19
CA LEU A 93 6.44 11.59 4.11
C LEU A 93 6.29 10.24 3.42
N GLY A 94 7.39 9.62 3.01
CA GLY A 94 7.39 8.29 2.38
C GLY A 94 6.80 7.21 3.27
N LEU A 95 7.18 7.18 4.55
CA LEU A 95 6.63 6.23 5.54
C LEU A 95 5.11 6.38 5.68
N LEU A 96 4.61 7.60 5.89
CA LEU A 96 3.18 7.85 6.11
C LEU A 96 2.35 7.54 4.86
N THR A 97 2.84 7.97 3.69
CA THR A 97 2.13 7.77 2.42
C THR A 97 2.17 6.32 1.96
N GLY A 98 3.30 5.63 2.13
CA GLY A 98 3.40 4.19 1.85
C GLY A 98 2.49 3.35 2.75
N LEU A 99 2.50 3.61 4.07
CA LEU A 99 1.59 2.93 4.99
C LEU A 99 0.12 3.23 4.68
N PHE A 100 -0.22 4.48 4.42
CA PHE A 100 -1.57 4.89 4.05
C PHE A 100 -2.04 4.20 2.76
N GLY A 101 -1.20 4.23 1.72
CA GLY A 101 -1.51 3.60 0.43
C GLY A 101 -1.78 2.11 0.57
N SER A 102 -0.96 1.42 1.36
CA SER A 102 -1.12 -0.02 1.59
C SER A 102 -2.34 -0.40 2.41
N VAL A 103 -2.68 0.43 3.39
CA VAL A 103 -3.94 0.31 4.12
C VAL A 103 -5.13 0.57 3.20
N LEU A 104 -5.06 1.59 2.34
CA LEU A 104 -6.12 1.91 1.38
C LEU A 104 -6.33 0.77 0.38
N ASP A 105 -5.25 0.22 -0.17
CA ASP A 105 -5.27 -0.94 -1.05
C ASP A 105 -5.94 -2.13 -0.38
N SER A 106 -5.56 -2.42 0.87
CA SER A 106 -6.19 -3.50 1.65
C SER A 106 -7.68 -3.27 1.91
N VAL A 107 -8.11 -2.02 2.17
CA VAL A 107 -9.53 -1.69 2.38
C VAL A 107 -10.31 -1.88 1.08
N LEU A 108 -9.77 -1.42 -0.04
CA LEU A 108 -10.37 -1.63 -1.36
C LEU A 108 -10.41 -3.13 -1.66
N GLY A 109 -9.33 -3.88 -1.45
CA GLY A 109 -9.31 -5.31 -1.68
C GLY A 109 -10.32 -6.08 -0.84
N ALA A 110 -10.51 -5.73 0.44
CA ALA A 110 -11.53 -6.36 1.29
C ALA A 110 -12.98 -6.03 0.88
N THR A 111 -13.21 -4.99 0.07
CA THR A 111 -14.54 -4.47 -0.24
C THR A 111 -14.96 -4.65 -1.70
N VAL A 112 -14.06 -4.39 -2.66
CA VAL A 112 -14.34 -4.35 -4.10
C VAL A 112 -13.60 -5.43 -4.90
N GLN A 113 -12.88 -6.33 -4.24
CA GLN A 113 -12.31 -7.53 -4.86
C GLN A 113 -12.88 -8.77 -4.19
N ALA A 114 -13.51 -9.65 -4.96
CA ALA A 114 -13.93 -10.93 -4.43
C ALA A 114 -12.70 -11.79 -4.09
N THR A 115 -12.75 -12.51 -2.97
CA THR A 115 -11.79 -13.56 -2.65
C THR A 115 -12.51 -14.86 -2.40
N TYR A 116 -12.11 -15.90 -3.11
CA TYR A 116 -12.61 -17.25 -2.94
C TYR A 116 -11.51 -18.17 -2.41
N PHE A 117 -11.87 -19.07 -1.52
CA PHE A 117 -10.97 -20.06 -0.97
C PHE A 117 -11.47 -21.45 -1.27
N ASP A 118 -10.69 -22.21 -2.03
CA ASP A 118 -10.93 -23.63 -2.25
C ASP A 118 -10.37 -24.43 -1.08
N ARG A 119 -11.28 -25.08 -0.34
CA ARG A 119 -10.94 -25.91 0.81
C ARG A 119 -10.21 -27.18 0.42
N SER A 120 -10.38 -27.66 -0.82
CA SER A 120 -9.80 -28.91 -1.28
C SER A 120 -8.31 -28.77 -1.60
N SER A 121 -7.91 -27.71 -2.31
CA SER A 121 -6.50 -27.40 -2.59
C SER A 121 -5.84 -26.52 -1.52
N ARG A 122 -6.63 -25.95 -0.59
CA ARG A 122 -6.20 -24.93 0.39
C ARG A 122 -5.54 -23.72 -0.26
N LYS A 123 -6.06 -23.30 -1.40
CA LYS A 123 -5.58 -22.14 -2.16
C LYS A 123 -6.68 -21.11 -2.31
N ILE A 124 -6.23 -19.89 -2.50
CA ILE A 124 -7.10 -18.79 -2.93
C ILE A 124 -7.22 -18.89 -4.44
N CYS A 125 -8.46 -18.79 -4.92
CA CYS A 125 -8.80 -18.91 -6.32
C CYS A 125 -9.51 -17.64 -6.77
N ASP A 126 -9.21 -17.20 -7.99
CA ASP A 126 -10.04 -16.23 -8.71
C ASP A 126 -11.22 -16.98 -9.35
N GLU A 127 -12.34 -16.29 -9.59
CA GLU A 127 -13.70 -16.78 -9.92
C GLU A 127 -13.87 -17.91 -10.96
N SER A 128 -12.82 -18.32 -11.67
CA SER A 128 -12.94 -19.03 -12.94
C SER A 128 -12.84 -20.56 -12.87
N GLU A 129 -12.66 -21.19 -11.71
CA GLU A 129 -12.69 -22.65 -11.62
C GLU A 129 -13.93 -23.20 -10.91
N PRO A 130 -14.79 -23.99 -11.60
CA PRO A 130 -15.94 -24.64 -11.00
C PRO A 130 -15.46 -25.84 -10.17
N GLN A 131 -14.96 -25.55 -8.97
CA GLN A 131 -14.57 -26.56 -7.98
C GLN A 131 -15.65 -26.69 -6.91
N ALA A 132 -15.85 -27.92 -6.43
CA ALA A 132 -17.01 -28.31 -5.63
C ALA A 132 -17.01 -27.76 -4.17
N ASP A 133 -15.91 -27.17 -3.70
CA ASP A 133 -15.73 -26.75 -2.29
C ASP A 133 -15.08 -25.35 -2.17
N VAL A 134 -15.65 -24.40 -2.91
CA VAL A 134 -15.21 -22.99 -2.95
C VAL A 134 -16.05 -22.14 -1.99
N GLU A 135 -15.40 -21.47 -1.03
CA GLU A 135 -16.03 -20.57 -0.07
C GLU A 135 -15.68 -19.11 -0.39
N HIS A 136 -16.69 -18.25 -0.49
CA HIS A 136 -16.49 -16.82 -0.63
C HIS A 136 -16.12 -16.19 0.73
N ILE A 137 -14.95 -15.54 0.80
CA ILE A 137 -14.43 -14.94 2.03
C ILE A 137 -14.93 -13.49 2.19
N CYS A 138 -14.71 -12.66 1.17
CA CYS A 138 -14.97 -11.22 1.26
C CYS A 138 -15.03 -10.53 -0.11
N GLY A 139 -15.55 -9.31 -0.08
CA GLY A 139 -15.60 -8.39 -1.22
C GLY A 139 -16.76 -8.66 -2.18
N VAL A 140 -16.75 -7.92 -3.27
CA VAL A 140 -17.59 -8.14 -4.46
C VAL A 140 -16.67 -8.15 -5.66
N ASP A 141 -17.03 -8.87 -6.72
CA ASP A 141 -16.25 -8.83 -7.96
C ASP A 141 -16.60 -7.57 -8.75
N LEU A 142 -15.99 -6.45 -8.35
CA LEU A 142 -16.15 -5.16 -9.00
C LEU A 142 -14.88 -4.71 -9.72
N LEU A 143 -13.72 -4.92 -9.09
CA LEU A 143 -12.42 -4.51 -9.62
C LEU A 143 -11.39 -5.64 -9.51
N SER A 144 -10.46 -5.68 -10.47
CA SER A 144 -9.29 -6.57 -10.43
C SER A 144 -8.20 -6.06 -9.47
N ASN A 145 -7.17 -6.89 -9.23
CA ASN A 145 -5.99 -6.51 -8.44
C ASN A 145 -5.28 -5.28 -8.99
N GLU A 146 -5.09 -5.24 -10.31
CA GLU A 146 -4.42 -4.16 -11.02
C GLU A 146 -5.24 -2.87 -10.94
N GLN A 147 -6.57 -2.97 -11.02
CA GLN A 147 -7.46 -1.81 -10.95
C GLN A 147 -7.47 -1.19 -9.54
N VAL A 148 -7.49 -2.01 -8.50
CA VAL A 148 -7.40 -1.53 -7.11
C VAL A 148 -6.05 -0.87 -6.84
N ASN A 149 -4.95 -1.50 -7.27
CA ASN A 149 -3.61 -0.90 -7.20
C ASN A 149 -3.54 0.46 -7.92
N VAL A 150 -4.15 0.59 -9.10
CA VAL A 150 -4.23 1.88 -9.81
C VAL A 150 -4.97 2.92 -8.98
N VAL A 151 -6.12 2.56 -8.38
CA VAL A 151 -6.91 3.48 -7.56
C VAL A 151 -6.16 3.89 -6.29
N SER A 152 -5.60 2.94 -5.54
CA SER A 152 -4.88 3.19 -4.29
C SER A 152 -3.66 4.08 -4.52
N VAL A 153 -2.89 3.82 -5.59
CA VAL A 153 -1.73 4.62 -5.98
C VAL A 153 -2.13 6.02 -6.42
N LEU A 154 -3.18 6.19 -7.22
CA LEU A 154 -3.65 7.51 -7.67
C LEU A 154 -4.11 8.38 -6.49
N VAL A 155 -4.89 7.80 -5.58
CA VAL A 155 -5.37 8.49 -4.37
C VAL A 155 -4.18 8.87 -3.48
N THR A 156 -3.26 7.95 -3.25
CA THR A 156 -2.06 8.21 -2.43
C THR A 156 -1.15 9.26 -3.05
N THR A 157 -1.01 9.27 -4.39
CA THR A 157 -0.25 10.28 -5.14
C THR A 157 -0.83 11.67 -4.89
N ALA A 158 -2.15 11.84 -5.01
CA ALA A 158 -2.81 13.13 -4.80
C ALA A 158 -2.74 13.59 -3.33
N ILE A 159 -2.95 12.66 -2.38
CA ILE A 159 -2.89 12.97 -0.95
C ILE A 159 -1.47 13.33 -0.51
N SER A 160 -0.45 12.65 -1.04
CA SER A 160 0.95 12.91 -0.68
C SER A 160 1.37 14.36 -0.94
N GLY A 161 1.02 14.91 -2.10
CA GLY A 161 1.27 16.32 -2.42
C GLY A 161 0.62 17.26 -1.41
N THR A 162 -0.60 16.94 -0.97
CA THR A 162 -1.35 17.71 0.04
C THR A 162 -0.76 17.57 1.43
N VAL A 163 -0.40 16.36 1.86
CA VAL A 163 0.24 16.11 3.17
C VAL A 163 1.59 16.85 3.27
N ALA A 164 2.33 16.92 2.16
CA ALA A 164 3.61 17.60 2.13
C ALA A 164 3.51 19.12 2.36
N THR A 165 2.39 19.78 2.04
CA THR A 165 2.25 21.23 2.34
C THR A 165 2.21 21.50 3.85
N TYR A 166 1.78 20.52 4.65
CA TYR A 166 1.76 20.63 6.11
C TYR A 166 3.08 20.19 6.75
N LEU A 167 3.79 19.24 6.14
CA LEU A 167 5.08 18.74 6.65
C LEU A 167 6.27 19.66 6.33
N PHE A 168 6.17 20.47 5.27
CA PHE A 168 7.24 21.33 4.77
C PHE A 168 6.76 22.79 4.66
N PRO A 169 6.75 23.53 5.77
CA PRO A 169 6.22 24.90 5.83
C PRO A 169 7.10 25.96 5.17
#